data_AF-A0A397B6A2-F1
#
_entry.id   AF-A0A397B6A2-F1
#
_cell.length_a   1.000
_cell.length_b   1.000
_cell.length_c   1.000
_cell.angle_alpha   90.00
_cell.angle_beta   90.00
_cell.angle_gamma   90.00
#
_symmetry.space_group_name_H-M   'P 1'
#
loop_
_entity.id
_entity.type
_entity.pdbx_description
1 polymer ?
#
loop_
_entity_poly.entity_id
_entity_poly.type
_entity_poly.pdbx_seq_one_letter_code
_entity_poly.pdbx_strand_id
1 'polypeptide(L)'
;MRKGQHKKNLTDGECNNLVQHLLTRCTSSGKLPKGVAEDMGKLFDCTPTTVRRIWRRASVDLSDSKTICATVHQRKKGQSGRKRMYTDIPERIQA
;
A
#
# COMPACT_ATOMS: atom_id res chain seq x y z
N MET A 1 2.44 20.18 -2.16
CA MET A 1 2.68 19.46 -3.43
C MET A 1 1.91 20.19 -4.53
N ARG A 2 2.49 20.34 -5.73
CA ARG A 2 1.78 20.97 -6.86
C ARG A 2 0.66 20.04 -7.34
N LYS A 3 -0.45 20.62 -7.83
CA LYS A 3 -1.60 19.88 -8.38
C LYS A 3 -1.09 18.97 -9.52
N GLY A 4 -1.35 17.66 -9.45
CA GLY A 4 -0.91 16.67 -10.44
C GLY A 4 0.38 15.89 -10.12
N GLN A 5 1.11 16.23 -9.05
CA GLN A 5 2.23 15.40 -8.58
C GLN A 5 1.70 14.22 -7.76
N HIS A 6 1.71 13.03 -8.36
CA HIS A 6 1.44 11.78 -7.65
C HIS A 6 2.72 11.29 -6.97
N LYS A 7 2.65 11.10 -5.65
CA LYS A 7 3.70 10.39 -4.92
C LYS A 7 3.81 8.95 -5.43
N LYS A 8 5.03 8.42 -5.50
CA LYS A 8 5.26 7.02 -5.89
C LYS A 8 4.41 6.12 -4.97
N ASN A 9 3.71 5.15 -5.56
CA ASN A 9 2.95 4.20 -4.74
C ASN A 9 3.94 3.31 -3.97
N LEU A 10 3.56 2.88 -2.77
CA LEU A 10 4.32 1.90 -1.99
C LEU A 10 4.50 0.61 -2.81
N THR A 11 5.65 -0.04 -2.71
CA THR A 11 5.88 -1.37 -3.25
C THR A 11 5.16 -2.43 -2.40
N ASP A 12 5.06 -3.64 -2.93
CA ASP A 12 4.46 -4.76 -2.19
C ASP A 12 5.25 -5.09 -0.91
N GLY A 13 6.59 -5.00 -0.99
CA GLY A 13 7.47 -5.15 0.18
C GLY A 13 7.25 -4.06 1.23
N GLU A 14 7.12 -2.80 0.82
CA GLU A 14 6.79 -1.70 1.74
C GLU A 14 5.41 -1.88 2.38
N CYS A 15 4.41 -2.38 1.64
CA CYS A 15 3.10 -2.70 2.21
C CYS A 15 3.19 -3.78 3.28
N ASN A 16 3.96 -4.85 3.04
CA ASN A 16 4.15 -5.92 4.02
C ASN A 16 4.89 -5.42 5.26
N ASN A 17 5.98 -4.67 5.09
CA ASN A 17 6.72 -4.08 6.20
C ASN A 17 5.84 -3.14 7.04
N LEU A 18 5.01 -2.32 6.39
CA LEU A 18 4.06 -1.46 7.08
C LEU A 18 3.07 -2.26 7.94
N VAL A 19 2.56 -3.39 7.46
CA VAL A 19 1.69 -4.27 8.28
C VAL A 19 2.45 -4.82 9.49
N GLN A 20 3.69 -5.26 9.33
CA GLN A 20 4.50 -5.76 10.46
C GLN A 20 4.72 -4.69 11.54
N HIS A 21 5.01 -3.45 11.13
CA HIS A 21 5.13 -2.34 12.07
C HIS A 21 3.80 -1.95 12.73
N LEU A 22 2.67 -2.17 12.06
CA LEU A 22 1.35 -1.95 12.65
C LEU A 22 0.96 -3.06 13.63
N LEU A 23 1.35 -4.31 13.36
CA LEU A 23 1.13 -5.45 14.27
C LEU A 23 1.84 -5.23 15.62
N THR A 24 3.02 -4.61 15.63
CA THR A 24 3.73 -4.32 16.89
C THR A 24 3.11 -3.18 17.70
N ARG A 25 2.15 -2.45 17.12
CA ARG A 25 1.50 -1.28 17.74
C ARG A 25 -0.02 -1.39 17.82
N CYS A 26 -0.62 -2.47 17.33
CA CYS A 26 -2.06 -2.68 17.43
C CYS A 26 -2.44 -3.14 18.83
N THR A 27 -3.68 -2.91 19.22
CA THR A 27 -4.24 -3.45 20.45
C THR A 27 -4.40 -4.97 20.35
N SER A 28 -4.57 -5.65 21.49
CA SER A 28 -4.93 -7.08 21.53
C SER A 28 -6.23 -7.41 20.78
N SER A 29 -7.10 -6.42 20.57
CA SER A 29 -8.32 -6.51 19.77
C SER A 29 -8.11 -6.26 18.26
N GLY A 30 -6.87 -6.11 17.78
CA GLY A 30 -6.55 -5.87 16.37
C GLY A 30 -6.88 -4.45 15.87
N LYS A 31 -7.16 -3.50 16.78
CA LYS A 31 -7.45 -2.11 16.43
C LYS A 31 -6.18 -1.28 16.46
N LEU A 32 -6.10 -0.27 15.59
CA LEU A 32 -5.01 0.70 15.63
C LEU A 32 -5.32 1.82 16.64
N PRO A 33 -4.45 2.07 17.63
CA PRO A 33 -4.57 3.22 18.51
C PRO A 33 -4.55 4.56 17.76
N LYS A 34 -5.10 5.60 18.40
CA LYS A 34 -5.09 6.97 17.88
C LYS A 34 -3.65 7.45 17.69
N GLY A 35 -3.33 8.07 16.56
CA GLY A 35 -1.98 8.59 16.26
C GLY A 35 -1.06 7.60 15.53
N VAL A 36 -1.30 6.27 15.64
CA VAL A 36 -0.42 5.28 15.01
C VAL A 36 -0.42 5.38 13.49
N ALA A 37 -1.57 5.69 12.89
CA ALA A 37 -1.67 5.86 11.44
C ALA A 37 -0.93 7.12 10.97
N GLU A 38 -0.93 8.19 11.78
CA GLU A 38 -0.21 9.42 11.54
C GLU A 38 1.31 9.20 11.61
N ASP A 39 1.78 8.48 12.63
CA ASP A 39 3.20 8.18 12.82
C ASP A 39 3.74 7.27 11.71
N MET A 40 3.00 6.19 11.39
CA MET A 40 3.38 5.30 10.28
C MET A 40 3.30 6.01 8.92
N GLY A 41 2.38 6.97 8.78
CA GLY A 41 2.32 7.81 7.59
C GLY A 41 3.62 8.60 7.39
N LYS A 42 4.18 9.18 8.47
CA LYS A 42 5.47 9.88 8.40
C LYS A 42 6.63 8.91 8.11
N LEU A 43 6.66 7.75 8.77
CA LEU A 43 7.74 6.77 8.62
C LEU A 43 7.84 6.19 7.21
N PHE A 44 6.71 5.83 6.61
CA PHE A 44 6.62 5.26 5.26
C PHE A 44 6.37 6.32 4.18
N ASP A 45 6.49 7.59 4.53
CA ASP A 45 6.29 8.74 3.66
C ASP A 45 4.96 8.68 2.87
N CYS A 46 3.89 8.20 3.52
CA CYS A 46 2.57 8.00 2.93
C CYS A 46 1.46 8.67 3.75
N THR A 47 0.28 8.85 3.15
CA THR A 47 -0.82 9.47 3.88
C THR A 47 -1.41 8.53 4.94
N PRO A 48 -1.89 9.03 6.09
CA PRO A 48 -2.52 8.18 7.12
C PRO A 48 -3.73 7.39 6.60
N THR A 49 -4.38 7.87 5.54
CA THR A 49 -5.47 7.17 4.85
C THR A 49 -4.97 5.94 4.09
N THR A 50 -3.76 5.97 3.52
CA THR A 50 -3.07 4.81 2.93
C THR A 50 -2.78 3.77 3.98
N VAL A 51 -2.24 4.17 5.14
CA VAL A 51 -1.95 3.27 6.26
C VAL A 51 -3.21 2.53 6.70
N ARG A 52 -4.30 3.27 6.99
CA ARG A 52 -5.60 2.68 7.38
C ARG A 52 -6.19 1.77 6.30
N ARG A 53 -5.95 2.07 5.02
CA ARG A 53 -6.40 1.23 3.90
C ARG A 53 -5.63 -0.09 3.87
N ILE A 54 -4.31 -0.05 4.05
CA ILE A 54 -3.47 -1.25 4.09
C ILE A 54 -3.85 -2.12 5.29
N TRP A 55 -4.00 -1.52 6.48
CA TRP A 55 -4.44 -2.25 7.68
C TRP A 55 -5.77 -2.98 7.49
N ARG A 56 -6.78 -2.30 6.94
CA ARG A 56 -8.08 -2.94 6.65
C ARG A 56 -7.97 -4.08 5.64
N ARG A 57 -7.05 -4.00 4.67
CA ARG A 57 -6.82 -5.08 3.70
C ARG A 57 -6.12 -6.27 4.34
N ALA A 58 -5.17 -6.01 5.24
CA ALA A 58 -4.45 -7.04 5.98
C ALA A 58 -5.42 -7.94 6.75
N SER A 59 -6.61 -7.44 7.12
CA SER A 59 -7.67 -8.22 7.78
C SER A 59 -7.08 -9.06 8.91
N VAL A 60 -6.31 -8.39 9.77
CA VAL A 60 -5.48 -9.05 10.77
C VAL A 60 -6.35 -9.90 11.69
N ASP A 61 -5.98 -11.16 11.81
CA ASP A 61 -6.58 -12.12 12.70
C ASP A 61 -5.55 -12.50 13.77
N LEU A 62 -5.85 -12.16 15.02
CA LEU A 62 -5.00 -12.45 16.18
C LEU A 62 -5.48 -13.70 16.94
N SER A 63 -6.49 -14.40 16.43
CA SER A 63 -7.05 -15.60 17.07
C SER A 63 -6.30 -16.87 16.68
N ASP A 64 -5.00 -16.96 17.02
CA ASP A 64 -4.13 -18.14 16.86
C ASP A 64 -4.26 -18.91 15.51
N SER A 65 -4.67 -18.20 14.47
CA SER A 65 -4.87 -18.74 13.14
C SER A 65 -3.53 -18.97 12.46
N LYS A 66 -3.46 -19.97 11.57
CA LYS A 66 -2.25 -20.27 10.77
C LYS A 66 -1.75 -19.06 9.96
N THR A 67 -2.62 -18.10 9.68
CA THR A 67 -2.29 -16.88 8.93
C THR A 67 -2.76 -15.64 9.67
N ILE A 68 -1.81 -14.83 10.15
CA ILE A 68 -2.07 -13.60 10.92
C ILE A 68 -2.68 -12.49 10.05
N CYS A 69 -2.33 -12.42 8.76
CA CYS A 69 -2.85 -11.39 7.86
C CYS A 69 -2.98 -11.87 6.40
N ALA A 70 -3.96 -11.32 5.69
CA ALA A 70 -4.14 -11.46 4.26
C ALA A 70 -3.11 -10.64 3.46
N THR A 71 -2.94 -10.99 2.18
CA THR A 71 -2.03 -10.29 1.26
C THR A 71 -2.43 -8.82 1.06
N VAL A 72 -1.48 -7.91 1.29
CA VAL A 72 -1.67 -6.45 1.15
C VAL A 72 -1.08 -5.84 -0.11
N HIS A 73 -0.62 -6.68 -1.05
CA HIS A 73 -0.04 -6.25 -2.31
C HIS A 73 -0.94 -5.28 -3.08
N GLN A 74 -0.32 -4.41 -3.85
CA GLN A 74 -1.04 -3.46 -4.67
C GLN A 74 -1.79 -4.17 -5.77
N ARG A 75 -3.12 -3.98 -5.79
CA ARG A 75 -3.99 -4.48 -6.87
C ARG A 75 -3.89 -3.65 -8.15
N LYS A 76 -3.09 -2.57 -8.16
CA LYS A 76 -2.88 -1.78 -9.37
C LYS A 76 -2.01 -2.59 -10.32
N LYS A 77 -2.64 -3.15 -11.35
CA LYS A 77 -1.91 -3.69 -12.50
C LYS A 77 -1.25 -2.54 -13.25
N GLY A 78 0.04 -2.66 -13.55
CA GLY A 78 0.62 -1.90 -14.65
C GLY A 78 -0.14 -2.25 -15.93
N GLN A 79 -0.34 -1.27 -16.84
CA GLN A 79 -1.13 -1.46 -18.07
C GLN A 79 -2.62 -1.79 -17.82
N SER A 80 -3.24 -1.31 -16.74
CA SER A 80 -4.71 -1.39 -16.60
C SER A 80 -5.41 -0.24 -17.34
N GLY A 81 -6.26 -0.57 -18.31
CA GLY A 81 -7.00 0.42 -19.10
C GLY A 81 -7.05 0.05 -20.58
N ARG A 82 -7.09 1.06 -21.45
CA ARG A 82 -7.03 0.87 -22.91
C ARG A 82 -5.73 0.15 -23.26
N LYS A 83 -5.84 -1.04 -23.87
CA LYS A 83 -4.68 -1.75 -24.42
C LYS A 83 -3.93 -0.81 -25.36
N ARG A 84 -2.60 -0.74 -25.23
CA ARG A 84 -1.77 -0.03 -26.21
C ARG A 84 -1.98 -0.72 -27.56
N MET A 85 -2.42 0.05 -28.55
CA MET A 85 -2.63 -0.45 -29.92
C MET A 85 -1.29 -0.72 -30.62
N TYR A 86 -0.25 0.02 -30.25
CA TYR A 86 1.08 -0.06 -30.83
C TYR A 86 2.12 0.01 -29.70
N THR A 87 3.09 -0.90 -29.70
CA THR A 87 4.16 -0.98 -28.69
C THR A 87 5.40 -0.18 -29.10
N ASP A 88 5.53 0.09 -30.39
CA ASP A 88 6.69 0.65 -31.12
C ASP A 88 6.57 2.17 -31.38
N ILE A 89 5.51 2.83 -30.89
CA ILE A 89 5.35 4.29 -31.02
C ILE A 89 6.62 5.06 -30.58
N PRO A 90 7.30 4.70 -29.46
CA PRO A 90 8.52 5.41 -29.06
C PRO A 90 9.64 5.31 -30.09
N GLU A 91 9.79 4.15 -30.73
CA GLU A 91 10.81 3.88 -31.75
C GLU A 91 10.50 4.66 -33.04
N ARG A 92 9.22 4.76 -33.42
CA ARG A 92 8.77 5.50 -34.61
C ARG A 92 8.90 7.02 -34.50
N ILE A 93 8.94 7.57 -33.29
CA ILE A 93 9.09 9.02 -33.07
C ILE A 93 10.58 9.44 -33.13
N GLN A 94 11.50 8.50 -32.93
CA GLN A 94 12.95 8.75 -32.93
C GLN A 94 13.61 8.57 -34.30
N ALA A 95 12.90 7.96 -35.26
CA ALA A 95 13.31 7.84 -36.66
C ALA A 95 12.90 9.10 -37.46
#